data_AF-A0AAD7K4N8-F1
#
_entry.id   AF-A0AAD7K4N8-F1
#
_cell.length_a   1.000
_cell.length_b   1.000
_cell.length_c   1.000
_cell.angle_alpha   90.00
_cell.angle_beta   90.00
_cell.angle_gamma   90.00
#
_symmetry.space_group_name_H-M   'P 1'
#
loop_
_entity.id
_entity.type
_entity.pdbx_description
1 polymer ?
#
loop_
_entity_poly.entity_id
_entity_poly.type
_entity_poly.pdbx_seq_one_letter_code
_entity_poly.pdbx_strand_id
1 'polypeptide(L)'
;MLHACYGAGALCSPLVATQFSQIDHWSFHYLASLGMAVLNVIILTLTFRFRLLSECLALIGQAQGDTSINNRSNFRQILSLRSVHVLGFFALMYAGVEVSIGGWITTYLIDVRGAGPSAGYTTSGFFGGIMIGRVALLWLNKKIGERRVLYLYVALAMGLEFVVWFVPSFIGGAVAVSLVGVFLGPMYPIMISRTSQVVPRWLLSGCIGWISGFGQAGSAVLPFVTGAIASKTGIRTVQPLLISLMAMFPILWALVPNSPQRID
;
A
#
# COMPACT_ATOMS: atom_id res chain seq x y z
N MET A 1 10.65 -9.14 -4.36
CA MET A 1 11.89 -8.33 -4.30
C MET A 1 11.58 -6.84 -4.32
N LEU A 2 11.08 -6.26 -5.42
CA LEU A 2 10.76 -4.81 -5.48
C LEU A 2 9.82 -4.31 -4.36
N HIS A 3 8.74 -5.04 -4.08
CA HIS A 3 7.82 -4.70 -2.98
C HIS A 3 8.44 -4.86 -1.58
N ALA A 4 9.49 -5.68 -1.43
CA ALA A 4 10.21 -5.82 -0.15
C ALA A 4 11.14 -4.62 0.07
N CYS A 5 11.80 -4.12 -0.98
CA CYS A 5 12.58 -2.88 -0.93
C CYS A 5 11.73 -1.67 -0.56
N TYR A 6 10.49 -1.58 -1.08
CA TYR A 6 9.53 -0.57 -0.64
C TYR A 6 9.24 -0.66 0.86
N GLY A 7 8.97 -1.87 1.37
CA GLY A 7 8.74 -2.09 2.81
C GLY A 7 9.95 -1.70 3.67
N ALA A 8 11.17 -1.97 3.20
CA ALA A 8 12.40 -1.57 3.89
C ALA A 8 12.54 -0.03 3.95
N GLY A 9 12.26 0.67 2.85
CA GLY A 9 12.24 2.14 2.84
C GLY A 9 11.18 2.72 3.79
N ALA A 10 9.98 2.15 3.79
CA ALA A 10 8.88 2.56 4.65
C ALA A 10 9.14 2.28 6.14
N LEU A 11 9.94 1.26 6.48
CA LEU A 11 10.42 0.98 7.83
C LEU A 11 11.47 2.00 8.29
N CYS A 12 12.44 2.31 7.42
CA CYS A 12 13.56 3.20 7.74
C CYS A 12 13.13 4.67 7.84
N SER A 13 12.14 5.10 7.05
CA SER A 13 11.73 6.50 6.97
C SER A 13 11.24 7.08 8.32
N PRO A 14 10.32 6.44 9.08
CA PRO A 14 9.88 6.97 10.36
C PRO A 14 10.95 6.89 11.45
N LEU A 15 11.88 5.92 11.40
CA LEU A 15 13.00 5.84 12.34
C LEU A 15 13.90 7.08 12.21
N VAL A 16 14.26 7.42 10.96
CA VAL A 16 15.06 8.60 10.65
C VAL A 16 14.29 9.88 10.98
N ALA A 17 13.01 9.97 10.59
CA ALA A 17 12.17 11.13 10.88
C ALA A 17 12.01 11.39 12.40
N THR A 18 11.84 10.33 13.19
CA THR A 18 11.70 10.44 14.66
C THR A 18 12.98 11.00 15.29
N GLN A 19 14.16 10.56 14.83
CA GLN A 19 15.44 11.11 15.32
C GLN A 19 15.62 12.59 14.95
N PHE A 20 15.30 12.97 13.71
CA PHE A 20 15.39 14.36 13.29
C PHE A 20 14.37 15.28 13.97
N SER A 21 13.23 14.74 14.43
CA SER A 21 12.22 15.52 15.17
C SER A 21 12.65 15.94 16.58
N GLN A 22 13.71 15.34 17.13
CA GLN A 22 14.26 15.69 18.44
C GLN A 22 15.38 16.73 18.38
N ILE A 23 15.76 17.16 17.17
CA ILE A 23 16.82 18.14 16.92
C ILE A 23 16.17 19.45 16.46
N ASP A 24 16.65 20.61 16.93
CA ASP A 24 16.11 21.93 16.58
C ASP A 24 16.04 22.19 15.06
N HIS A 25 16.89 21.51 14.29
CA HIS A 25 16.99 21.63 12.83
C HIS A 25 16.30 20.45 12.10
N TRP A 26 14.98 20.33 12.29
CA TRP A 26 14.13 19.34 11.60
C TRP A 26 14.24 19.39 10.06
N SER A 27 14.67 20.52 9.48
CA SER A 27 14.86 20.74 8.05
C SER A 27 15.94 19.83 7.42
N PHE A 28 16.90 19.31 8.19
CA PHE A 28 17.91 18.36 7.69
C PHE A 28 17.28 17.06 7.16
N HIS A 29 16.07 16.71 7.59
CA HIS A 29 15.33 15.59 7.04
C HIS A 29 15.08 15.72 5.52
N TYR A 30 14.79 16.93 5.04
CA TYR A 30 14.62 17.18 3.61
C TYR A 30 15.94 17.09 2.84
N LEU A 31 17.05 17.49 3.47
CA LEU A 31 18.37 17.37 2.86
C LEU A 31 18.81 15.91 2.73
N ALA A 32 18.53 15.08 3.74
CA ALA A 32 18.75 13.63 3.67
C ALA A 32 17.90 12.98 2.56
N SER A 33 16.65 13.40 2.43
CA SER A 33 15.75 12.94 1.36
C SER A 33 16.25 13.35 -0.02
N LEU A 34 16.77 14.58 -0.17
CA LEU A 34 17.40 15.06 -1.40
C LEU A 34 18.63 14.23 -1.76
N GLY A 35 19.50 13.92 -0.79
CA GLY A 35 20.68 13.08 -1.00
C GLY A 35 20.32 11.69 -1.53
N MET A 36 19.32 11.04 -0.93
CA MET A 36 18.80 9.75 -1.40
C MET A 36 18.21 9.84 -2.82
N ALA A 37 17.50 10.93 -3.14
CA ALA A 37 16.94 11.16 -4.47
C ALA A 37 18.04 11.32 -5.54
N VAL A 38 19.09 12.11 -5.24
CA VAL A 38 20.24 12.28 -6.13
C VAL A 38 20.96 10.96 -6.35
N LEU A 39 21.18 10.19 -5.28
CA LEU A 39 21.84 8.89 -5.36
C LEU A 39 21.03 7.89 -6.21
N ASN A 40 19.70 7.89 -6.07
CA ASN A 40 18.80 7.12 -6.93
C ASN A 40 18.90 7.55 -8.40
N VAL A 41 18.92 8.85 -8.70
CA VAL A 41 19.10 9.36 -10.07
C VAL A 41 20.45 8.92 -10.64
N ILE A 42 21.53 8.98 -9.87
CA ILE A 42 22.86 8.53 -10.30
C ILE A 42 22.85 7.03 -10.61
N ILE A 43 22.31 6.19 -9.72
CA ILE A 43 22.23 4.75 -9.93
C ILE A 43 21.40 4.42 -11.17
N LEU A 44 20.22 5.03 -11.33
CA LEU A 44 19.37 4.83 -12.50
C LEU A 44 20.09 5.27 -13.78
N THR A 45 20.78 6.40 -13.74
CA THR A 45 21.54 6.93 -14.87
C THR A 45 22.70 5.99 -15.25
N LEU A 46 23.45 5.48 -14.28
CA LEU A 46 24.55 4.56 -14.52
C LEU A 46 24.08 3.18 -15.01
N THR A 47 22.96 2.70 -14.47
CA THR A 47 22.39 1.38 -14.81
C THR A 47 21.77 1.38 -16.19
N PHE A 48 20.89 2.36 -16.46
CA PHE A 48 20.16 2.44 -17.72
C PHE A 48 20.92 3.21 -18.81
N ARG A 49 21.99 3.94 -18.47
CA ARG A 49 22.83 4.70 -19.41
C ARG A 49 22.02 5.57 -20.39
N PHE A 50 20.93 6.18 -19.91
CA PHE A 50 19.97 6.94 -20.71
C PHE A 50 19.31 6.18 -21.87
N ARG A 51 19.37 4.85 -21.88
CA ARG A 51 18.68 4.04 -22.87
C ARG A 51 17.17 4.14 -22.67
N LEU A 52 16.44 4.22 -23.78
CA LEU A 52 14.98 4.16 -23.73
C LEU A 52 14.53 2.77 -23.26
N LEU A 53 13.37 2.74 -22.61
CA LEU A 53 12.72 1.50 -22.16
C LEU A 53 12.56 0.49 -23.31
N SER A 54 12.28 0.97 -24.53
CA SER A 54 12.18 0.13 -25.74
C SER A 54 13.50 -0.56 -26.09
N GLU A 55 14.65 0.11 -25.95
CA GLU A 55 15.97 -0.49 -26.17
C GLU A 55 16.30 -1.52 -25.11
N CYS A 56 16.01 -1.22 -23.84
CA CYS A 56 16.21 -2.16 -22.75
C CYS A 56 15.33 -3.42 -22.88
N LEU A 57 14.08 -3.25 -23.31
CA LEU A 57 13.15 -4.36 -23.59
C LEU A 57 13.57 -5.19 -24.81
N ALA A 58 14.09 -4.53 -25.85
CA ALA A 58 14.64 -5.22 -27.03
C ALA A 58 15.89 -6.05 -26.67
N LEU A 59 16.77 -5.53 -25.80
CA LEU A 59 17.98 -6.23 -25.33
C LEU A 59 17.69 -7.51 -24.54
N ILE A 60 16.54 -7.59 -23.85
CA ILE A 60 16.11 -8.79 -23.12
C ILE A 60 15.23 -9.73 -23.97
N GLY A 61 15.13 -9.49 -25.28
CA GLY A 61 14.32 -10.30 -26.19
C GLY A 61 12.80 -10.09 -26.07
N GLN A 62 12.36 -9.08 -25.32
CA GLN A 62 10.97 -8.64 -25.25
C GLN A 62 10.74 -7.43 -26.17
N ALA A 63 11.04 -7.58 -27.46
CA ALA A 63 10.68 -6.56 -28.45
C ALA A 63 9.15 -6.35 -28.40
N GLN A 64 8.72 -5.17 -27.93
CA GLN A 64 7.32 -4.78 -28.06
C GLN A 64 7.01 -4.69 -29.55
N GLY A 65 6.24 -5.65 -30.08
CA GLY A 65 5.60 -5.48 -31.38
C GLY A 65 4.76 -4.21 -31.33
N ASP A 66 4.95 -3.33 -32.32
CA ASP A 66 4.35 -2.01 -32.49
C ASP A 66 2.99 -1.78 -31.78
N THR A 67 3.02 -1.41 -30.50
CA THR A 67 1.82 -1.03 -29.75
C THR A 67 1.43 0.45 -29.92
N SER A 68 2.17 1.22 -30.72
CA SER A 68 2.01 2.67 -30.86
C SER A 68 0.81 3.09 -31.72
N ILE A 69 0.27 2.21 -32.57
CA ILE A 69 -0.83 2.56 -33.48
C ILE A 69 -2.22 2.44 -32.81
N ASN A 70 -2.36 1.70 -31.69
CA ASN A 70 -3.68 1.37 -31.10
C ASN A 70 -3.92 1.90 -29.67
N ASN A 71 -3.16 2.88 -29.19
CA ASN A 71 -3.18 3.31 -27.78
C ASN A 71 -4.56 3.83 -27.29
N ARG A 72 -5.33 4.50 -28.15
CA ARG A 72 -6.70 4.95 -27.81
C ARG A 72 -7.68 3.77 -27.70
N SER A 73 -7.55 2.78 -28.58
CA SER A 73 -8.34 1.54 -28.54
C SER A 73 -8.04 0.77 -27.26
N ASN A 74 -6.75 0.59 -26.93
CA ASN A 74 -6.30 -0.11 -25.74
C ASN A 74 -6.81 0.55 -24.45
N PHE A 75 -6.77 1.89 -24.34
CA PHE A 75 -7.27 2.57 -23.14
C PHE A 75 -8.79 2.44 -22.98
N ARG A 76 -9.55 2.54 -24.08
CA ARG A 76 -10.99 2.28 -24.06
C ARG A 76 -11.32 0.83 -23.69
N GLN A 77 -10.47 -0.11 -24.11
CA GLN A 77 -10.59 -1.53 -23.78
C GLN A 77 -10.22 -1.82 -22.31
N ILE A 78 -9.27 -1.09 -21.73
CA ILE A 78 -8.98 -1.13 -20.29
C ILE A 78 -10.20 -0.61 -19.51
N LEU A 79 -10.80 0.50 -19.97
CA LEU A 79 -11.97 1.09 -19.33
C LEU A 79 -13.27 0.29 -19.51
N SER A 80 -13.35 -0.60 -20.50
CA SER A 80 -14.51 -1.49 -20.65
C SER A 80 -14.46 -2.68 -19.69
N LEU A 81 -13.28 -3.02 -19.14
CA LEU A 81 -13.12 -4.12 -18.20
C LEU A 81 -13.64 -3.73 -16.81
N ARG A 82 -14.81 -4.27 -16.45
CA ARG A 82 -15.37 -4.12 -15.08
C ARG A 82 -14.40 -4.60 -14.00
N SER A 83 -13.63 -5.65 -14.28
CA SER A 83 -12.63 -6.20 -13.33
C SER A 83 -11.58 -5.17 -12.91
N VAL A 84 -11.13 -4.33 -13.85
CA VAL A 84 -10.09 -3.31 -13.61
C VAL A 84 -10.62 -2.22 -12.68
N HIS A 85 -11.90 -1.86 -12.78
CA HIS A 85 -12.52 -0.87 -11.90
C HIS A 85 -12.72 -1.41 -10.48
N VAL A 86 -13.17 -2.66 -10.35
CA VAL A 86 -13.32 -3.31 -9.03
C VAL A 86 -11.95 -3.44 -8.35
N LEU A 87 -10.93 -3.88 -9.08
CA LEU A 87 -9.56 -3.96 -8.57
C LEU A 87 -8.97 -2.57 -8.26
N GLY A 88 -9.28 -1.56 -9.07
CA GLY A 88 -8.88 -0.18 -8.84
C GLY A 88 -9.51 0.39 -7.57
N PHE A 89 -10.80 0.14 -7.35
CA PHE A 89 -11.48 0.58 -6.13
C PHE A 89 -11.00 -0.19 -4.89
N PHE A 90 -10.68 -1.49 -5.04
CA PHE A 90 -9.99 -2.24 -3.99
C PHE A 90 -8.62 -1.63 -3.68
N ALA A 91 -7.81 -1.28 -4.68
CA ALA A 91 -6.52 -0.62 -4.49
C ALA A 91 -6.66 0.74 -3.81
N LEU A 92 -7.66 1.53 -4.21
CA LEU A 92 -8.00 2.82 -3.60
C LEU A 92 -8.28 2.66 -2.11
N MET A 93 -9.15 1.71 -1.75
CA MET A 93 -9.50 1.45 -0.36
C MET A 93 -8.31 0.90 0.44
N TYR A 94 -7.58 -0.06 -0.13
CA TYR A 94 -6.39 -0.65 0.49
C TYR A 94 -5.31 0.41 0.79
N ALA A 95 -4.90 1.19 -0.21
CA ALA A 95 -3.85 2.19 -0.07
C ALA A 95 -4.29 3.32 0.85
N GLY A 96 -5.56 3.72 0.79
CA GLY A 96 -6.10 4.73 1.69
C GLY A 96 -6.13 4.28 3.14
N VAL A 97 -6.50 3.03 3.44
CA VAL A 97 -6.44 2.48 4.81
C VAL A 97 -4.98 2.33 5.27
N GLU A 98 -4.09 1.82 4.43
CA GLU A 98 -2.65 1.67 4.77
C GLU A 98 -2.04 3.02 5.18
N VAL A 99 -2.26 4.05 4.37
CA VAL A 99 -1.72 5.39 4.65
C VAL A 99 -2.47 6.08 5.79
N SER A 100 -3.77 5.84 5.96
CA SER A 100 -4.53 6.39 7.08
C SER A 100 -4.04 5.81 8.41
N ILE A 101 -3.84 4.49 8.50
CA ILE A 101 -3.26 3.86 9.71
C ILE A 101 -1.86 4.41 9.96
N GLY A 102 -0.98 4.36 8.95
CA GLY A 102 0.41 4.82 9.10
C GLY A 102 0.54 6.31 9.47
N GLY A 103 -0.34 7.16 8.95
CA GLY A 103 -0.34 8.60 9.22
C GLY A 103 -0.95 8.97 10.57
N TRP A 104 -2.08 8.37 10.93
CA TRP A 104 -2.85 8.78 12.11
C TRP A 104 -2.50 8.01 13.38
N ILE A 105 -1.84 6.85 13.28
CA ILE A 105 -1.56 6.05 14.48
C ILE A 105 -0.64 6.77 15.47
N THR A 106 0.36 7.52 14.97
CA THR A 106 1.26 8.30 15.83
C THR A 106 0.46 9.33 16.63
N THR A 107 -0.38 10.12 15.94
CA THR A 107 -1.23 11.14 16.55
C THR A 107 -2.23 10.53 17.53
N TYR A 108 -2.87 9.41 17.18
CA TYR A 108 -3.78 8.69 18.06
C TYR A 108 -3.10 8.24 19.36
N LEU A 109 -1.87 7.72 19.29
CA LEU A 109 -1.13 7.29 20.47
C LEU A 109 -0.68 8.46 21.34
N ILE A 110 -0.25 9.57 20.75
CA ILE A 110 0.13 10.78 21.48
C ILE A 110 -1.09 11.37 22.20
N ASP A 111 -2.17 11.67 21.47
CA ASP A 111 -3.31 12.41 22.01
C ASP A 111 -4.24 11.57 22.90
N VAL A 112 -4.44 10.29 22.58
CA VAL A 112 -5.37 9.43 23.34
C VAL A 112 -4.67 8.67 24.46
N ARG A 113 -3.40 8.31 24.26
CA ARG A 113 -2.66 7.46 25.21
C ARG A 113 -1.53 8.18 25.94
N GLY A 114 -1.35 9.48 25.70
CA GLY A 114 -0.29 10.27 26.34
C GLY A 114 1.11 9.78 25.97
N ALA A 115 1.27 9.17 24.79
CA ALA A 115 2.57 8.68 24.36
C ALA A 115 3.53 9.84 24.11
N GLY A 116 4.75 9.74 24.64
CA GLY A 116 5.82 10.71 24.37
C GLY A 116 6.40 10.60 22.95
N PRO A 117 7.55 11.23 22.69
CA PRO A 117 8.23 11.24 21.37
C PRO A 117 8.48 9.84 20.77
N SER A 118 8.48 8.80 21.61
CA SER A 118 8.60 7.38 21.22
C SER A 118 7.43 6.85 20.37
N ALA A 119 6.34 7.61 20.22
CA ALA A 119 5.19 7.21 19.41
C ALA A 119 5.55 6.94 17.94
N GLY A 120 6.56 7.63 17.39
CA GLY A 120 7.05 7.43 16.03
C GLY A 120 7.56 6.01 15.74
N TYR A 121 8.06 5.31 16.76
CA TYR A 121 8.48 3.90 16.64
C TYR A 121 7.31 2.97 16.34
N THR A 122 6.08 3.33 16.69
CA THR A 122 4.90 2.52 16.38
C THR A 122 4.62 2.50 14.88
N THR A 123 4.82 3.62 14.20
CA THR A 123 4.69 3.71 12.74
C THR A 123 5.78 2.91 12.04
N SER A 124 7.01 2.91 12.57
CA SER A 124 8.04 1.96 12.12
C SER A 124 7.62 0.51 12.35
N GLY A 125 7.00 0.18 13.49
CA GLY A 125 6.45 -1.14 13.77
C GLY A 125 5.38 -1.57 12.76
N PHE A 126 4.49 -0.65 12.37
CA PHE A 126 3.47 -0.89 11.33
C PHE A 126 4.10 -1.25 9.98
N PHE A 127 4.99 -0.39 9.46
CA PHE A 127 5.64 -0.63 8.16
C PHE A 127 6.62 -1.81 8.20
N GLY A 128 7.28 -2.03 9.34
CA GLY A 128 8.08 -3.22 9.59
C GLY A 128 7.24 -4.48 9.58
N GLY A 129 6.05 -4.42 10.17
CA GLY A 129 5.02 -5.44 10.06
C GLY A 129 4.67 -5.74 8.60
N ILE A 130 4.38 -4.71 7.80
CA ILE A 130 4.12 -4.85 6.35
C ILE A 130 5.26 -5.57 5.64
N MET A 131 6.51 -5.19 5.92
CA MET A 131 7.69 -5.83 5.33
C MET A 131 7.78 -7.31 5.72
N ILE A 132 7.66 -7.62 7.01
CA ILE A 132 7.72 -8.99 7.53
C ILE A 132 6.57 -9.82 6.94
N GLY A 133 5.35 -9.28 6.95
CA GLY A 133 4.17 -9.93 6.38
C GLY A 133 4.33 -10.28 4.90
N ARG A 134 4.93 -9.39 4.12
CA ARG A 134 5.21 -9.65 2.69
C ARG A 134 6.12 -10.85 2.45
N VAL A 135 7.03 -11.16 3.39
CA VAL A 135 8.00 -12.26 3.23
C VAL A 135 7.52 -13.51 3.97
N ALA A 136 7.17 -13.39 5.25
CA ALA A 136 6.80 -14.50 6.11
C ALA A 136 5.51 -15.19 5.65
N LEU A 137 4.53 -14.43 5.15
CA LEU A 137 3.23 -14.98 4.77
C LEU A 137 3.19 -15.53 3.35
N LEU A 138 4.27 -15.45 2.56
CA LEU A 138 4.34 -16.03 1.21
C LEU A 138 4.01 -17.54 1.20
N TRP A 139 4.55 -18.28 2.17
CA TRP A 139 4.28 -19.72 2.28
C TRP A 139 2.82 -20.00 2.62
N LEU A 140 2.23 -19.20 3.50
CA LEU A 140 0.83 -19.32 3.89
C LEU A 140 -0.12 -19.01 2.73
N ASN A 141 0.21 -17.98 1.93
CA ASN A 141 -0.51 -17.62 0.71
C ASN A 141 -0.56 -18.78 -0.28
N LYS A 142 0.57 -19.48 -0.47
CA LYS A 142 0.66 -20.63 -1.37
C LYS A 142 -0.15 -21.82 -0.87
N LYS A 143 -0.26 -22.03 0.44
CA LYS A 143 -0.96 -23.17 1.06
C LYS A 143 -2.48 -23.00 1.12
N ILE A 144 -2.96 -21.81 1.47
CA ILE A 144 -4.41 -21.51 1.67
C ILE A 144 -5.08 -21.05 0.37
N GLY A 145 -4.30 -20.52 -0.57
CA GLY A 145 -4.78 -19.96 -1.82
C GLY A 145 -5.07 -18.46 -1.72
N GLU A 146 -4.65 -17.72 -2.75
CA GLU A 146 -4.66 -16.24 -2.81
C GLU A 146 -6.02 -15.61 -2.51
N ARG A 147 -7.14 -16.26 -2.90
CA ARG A 147 -8.48 -15.70 -2.71
C ARG A 147 -8.97 -15.80 -1.27
N ARG A 148 -8.78 -16.97 -0.62
CA ARG A 148 -9.29 -17.24 0.74
C ARG A 148 -8.45 -16.57 1.81
N VAL A 149 -7.14 -16.50 1.58
CA VAL A 149 -6.19 -15.96 2.56
C VAL A 149 -6.46 -14.46 2.83
N LEU A 150 -6.95 -13.73 1.83
CA LEU A 150 -7.29 -12.31 1.99
C LEU A 150 -8.44 -12.10 2.98
N TYR A 151 -9.51 -12.91 2.92
CA TYR A 151 -10.60 -12.82 3.91
C TYR A 151 -10.10 -13.08 5.32
N LEU A 152 -9.20 -14.05 5.49
CA LEU A 152 -8.59 -14.37 6.77
C LEU A 152 -7.73 -13.20 7.28
N TYR A 153 -6.92 -12.58 6.41
CA TYR A 153 -6.11 -11.42 6.78
C TYR A 153 -6.95 -10.19 7.13
N VAL A 154 -8.03 -9.91 6.40
CA VAL A 154 -8.92 -8.80 6.76
C VAL A 154 -9.61 -9.06 8.09
N ALA A 155 -10.12 -10.28 8.33
CA ALA A 155 -10.75 -10.62 9.60
C ALA A 155 -9.79 -10.48 10.79
N LEU A 156 -8.55 -10.94 10.65
CA LEU A 156 -7.52 -10.79 11.68
C LEU A 156 -7.13 -9.32 11.89
N ALA A 157 -6.96 -8.56 10.80
CA ALA A 157 -6.63 -7.13 10.88
C ALA A 157 -7.74 -6.32 11.55
N MET A 158 -9.01 -6.58 11.21
CA MET A 158 -10.16 -5.98 11.88
C MET A 158 -10.21 -6.32 13.36
N GLY A 159 -9.99 -7.60 13.72
CA GLY A 159 -9.94 -8.02 15.13
C GLY A 159 -8.86 -7.30 15.92
N LEU A 160 -7.68 -7.09 15.33
CA LEU A 160 -6.60 -6.33 15.95
C LEU A 160 -6.91 -4.84 16.06
N GLU A 161 -7.56 -4.23 15.07
CA GLU A 161 -8.04 -2.85 15.16
C GLU A 161 -9.07 -2.66 16.28
N PHE A 162 -9.98 -3.64 16.49
CA PHE A 162 -10.87 -3.65 17.64
C PHE A 162 -10.09 -3.71 18.96
N VAL A 163 -9.02 -4.50 19.04
CA VAL A 163 -8.14 -4.53 20.23
C VAL A 163 -7.48 -3.17 20.46
N VAL A 164 -7.00 -2.50 19.40
CA VAL A 164 -6.45 -1.13 19.48
C VAL A 164 -7.53 -0.14 19.93
N TRP A 165 -8.79 -0.36 19.58
CA TRP A 165 -9.87 0.52 20.00
C TRP A 165 -10.24 0.32 21.49
N PHE A 166 -10.38 -0.92 21.95
CA PHE A 166 -10.89 -1.24 23.29
C PHE A 166 -9.80 -1.28 24.38
N VAL A 167 -8.55 -1.60 24.06
CA VAL A 167 -7.50 -1.79 25.06
C VAL A 167 -6.65 -0.53 25.21
N PRO A 168 -6.75 0.22 26.34
CA PRO A 168 -6.01 1.45 26.57
C PRO A 168 -4.56 1.19 27.06
N SER A 169 -3.76 0.48 26.27
CA SER A 169 -2.35 0.16 26.60
C SER A 169 -1.40 0.58 25.48
N PHE A 170 -0.47 1.51 25.71
CA PHE A 170 0.48 1.97 24.68
C PHE A 170 1.20 0.81 23.97
N ILE A 171 1.80 -0.10 24.74
CA ILE A 171 2.54 -1.26 24.22
C ILE A 171 1.60 -2.22 23.48
N GLY A 172 0.43 -2.50 24.06
CA GLY A 172 -0.56 -3.37 23.41
C GLY A 172 -1.05 -2.81 22.07
N GLY A 173 -1.26 -1.49 22.00
CA GLY A 173 -1.62 -0.79 20.77
C GLY A 173 -0.51 -0.85 19.72
N ALA A 174 0.73 -0.59 20.13
CA ALA A 174 1.87 -0.63 19.22
C ALA A 174 2.12 -2.03 18.62
N VAL A 175 2.01 -3.08 19.45
CA VAL A 175 2.12 -4.47 18.98
C VAL A 175 0.95 -4.83 18.07
N ALA A 176 -0.28 -4.50 18.45
CA ALA A 176 -1.46 -4.79 17.66
C ALA A 176 -1.39 -4.11 16.28
N VAL A 177 -1.01 -2.83 16.21
CA VAL A 177 -0.82 -2.11 14.94
C VAL A 177 0.29 -2.76 14.10
N SER A 178 1.41 -3.14 14.72
CA SER A 178 2.49 -3.83 14.00
C SER A 178 1.99 -5.14 13.37
N LEU A 179 1.16 -5.90 14.10
CA LEU A 179 0.51 -7.10 13.58
C LEU A 179 -0.54 -6.80 12.50
N VAL A 180 -1.29 -5.69 12.59
CA VAL A 180 -2.16 -5.23 11.49
C VAL A 180 -1.32 -5.04 10.22
N GLY A 181 -0.17 -4.38 10.34
CA GLY A 181 0.79 -4.23 9.24
C GLY A 181 1.21 -5.57 8.62
N VAL A 182 1.50 -6.58 9.45
CA VAL A 182 1.84 -7.94 8.96
C VAL A 182 0.74 -8.53 8.07
N PHE A 183 -0.53 -8.37 8.43
CA PHE A 183 -1.64 -8.89 7.64
C PHE A 183 -1.97 -8.05 6.41
N LEU A 184 -1.77 -6.73 6.46
CA LEU A 184 -1.97 -5.85 5.30
C LEU A 184 -0.88 -6.07 4.24
N GLY A 185 0.36 -6.31 4.67
CA GLY A 185 1.52 -6.38 3.79
C GLY A 185 1.36 -7.26 2.52
N PRO A 186 0.91 -8.52 2.62
CA PRO A 186 0.75 -9.39 1.44
C PRO A 186 -0.49 -9.06 0.58
N MET A 187 -1.44 -8.24 1.03
CA MET A 187 -2.68 -8.00 0.28
C MET A 187 -2.45 -7.31 -1.06
N TYR A 188 -1.58 -6.30 -1.11
CA TYR A 188 -1.27 -5.59 -2.37
C TYR A 188 -0.57 -6.49 -3.40
N PRO A 189 0.50 -7.25 -3.05
CA PRO A 189 1.07 -8.25 -3.96
C PRO A 189 0.06 -9.30 -4.44
N ILE A 190 -0.83 -9.77 -3.57
CA ILE A 190 -1.90 -10.72 -3.95
C ILE A 190 -2.82 -10.07 -4.98
N MET A 191 -3.26 -8.84 -4.77
CA MET A 191 -4.09 -8.10 -5.72
C MET A 191 -3.41 -7.96 -7.10
N ILE A 192 -2.13 -7.62 -7.14
CA ILE A 192 -1.37 -7.51 -8.40
C ILE A 192 -1.22 -8.87 -9.08
N SER A 193 -0.94 -9.94 -8.33
CA SER A 193 -0.91 -11.32 -8.83
C SER A 193 -2.24 -11.69 -9.49
N ARG A 194 -3.37 -11.43 -8.81
CA ARG A 194 -4.73 -11.70 -9.34
C ARG A 194 -5.04 -10.86 -10.56
N THR A 195 -4.62 -9.59 -10.58
CA THR A 195 -4.77 -8.71 -11.75
C THR A 195 -4.07 -9.32 -12.97
N SER A 196 -2.86 -9.86 -12.80
CA SER A 196 -2.11 -10.52 -13.89
C SER A 196 -2.76 -11.81 -14.42
N GLN A 197 -3.62 -12.45 -13.63
CA GLN A 197 -4.36 -13.66 -14.01
C GLN A 197 -5.70 -13.33 -14.70
N VAL A 198 -6.32 -12.20 -14.37
CA VAL A 198 -7.66 -11.80 -14.89
C VAL A 198 -7.55 -10.96 -16.16
N VAL A 199 -6.49 -10.16 -16.29
CA VAL A 199 -6.30 -9.20 -17.39
C VAL A 199 -5.40 -9.79 -18.49
N PRO A 200 -5.68 -9.53 -19.78
CA PRO A 200 -4.81 -9.96 -20.86
C PRO A 200 -3.42 -9.32 -20.80
N ARG A 201 -2.37 -10.10 -21.13
CA ARG A 201 -0.95 -9.68 -20.97
C ARG A 201 -0.60 -8.40 -21.72
N TRP A 202 -1.22 -8.13 -22.87
CA TRP A 202 -0.97 -6.91 -23.64
C TRP A 202 -1.58 -5.63 -23.03
N LEU A 203 -2.65 -5.76 -22.22
CA LEU A 203 -3.26 -4.65 -21.48
C LEU A 203 -2.75 -4.55 -20.03
N LEU A 204 -2.00 -5.54 -19.56
CA LEU A 204 -1.63 -5.68 -18.16
C LEU A 204 -0.90 -4.45 -17.61
N SER A 205 0.06 -3.91 -18.35
CA SER A 205 0.81 -2.72 -17.92
C SER A 205 -0.11 -1.50 -17.73
N GLY A 206 -0.99 -1.25 -18.70
CA GLY A 206 -1.98 -0.16 -18.62
C GLY A 206 -3.00 -0.36 -17.50
N CYS A 207 -3.47 -1.60 -17.28
CA CYS A 207 -4.40 -1.91 -16.19
C CYS A 207 -3.74 -1.74 -14.81
N ILE A 208 -2.51 -2.22 -14.63
CA ILE A 208 -1.75 -2.02 -13.40
C ILE A 208 -1.52 -0.53 -13.16
N GLY A 209 -1.20 0.25 -14.20
CA GLY A 209 -1.08 1.70 -14.10
C GLY A 209 -2.38 2.36 -13.63
N TRP A 210 -3.52 1.98 -14.22
CA TRP A 210 -4.84 2.49 -13.82
C TRP A 210 -5.20 2.14 -12.37
N ILE A 211 -5.03 0.87 -11.99
CA ILE A 211 -5.28 0.37 -10.63
C ILE A 211 -4.38 1.09 -9.62
N SER A 212 -3.10 1.24 -9.95
CA SER A 212 -2.14 1.93 -9.08
C SER A 212 -2.46 3.42 -8.95
N GLY A 213 -2.92 4.07 -10.03
CA GLY A 213 -3.39 5.45 -9.99
C GLY A 213 -4.58 5.65 -9.04
N PHE A 214 -5.57 4.76 -9.09
CA PHE A 214 -6.68 4.74 -8.13
C PHE A 214 -6.20 4.47 -6.70
N GLY A 215 -5.22 3.57 -6.52
CA GLY A 215 -4.55 3.35 -5.24
C GLY A 215 -3.95 4.64 -4.67
N GLN A 216 -3.17 5.37 -5.46
CA GLN A 216 -2.58 6.63 -5.04
C GLN A 216 -3.64 7.71 -4.74
N ALA A 217 -4.71 7.78 -5.54
CA ALA A 217 -5.83 8.67 -5.23
C ALA A 217 -6.44 8.34 -3.86
N GLY A 218 -6.62 7.05 -3.54
CA GLY A 218 -7.09 6.60 -2.23
C GLY A 218 -6.17 6.99 -1.08
N SER A 219 -4.85 6.90 -1.30
CA SER A 219 -3.84 7.33 -0.32
C SER A 219 -3.87 8.82 0.00
N ALA A 220 -4.45 9.66 -0.86
CA ALA A 220 -4.64 11.09 -0.59
C ALA A 220 -6.01 11.38 0.02
N VAL A 221 -7.07 10.80 -0.56
CA VAL A 221 -8.46 11.11 -0.19
C VAL A 221 -8.83 10.55 1.19
N LEU A 222 -8.52 9.28 1.47
CA LEU A 222 -8.97 8.66 2.72
C LEU A 222 -8.29 9.22 3.97
N PRO A 223 -6.96 9.48 3.99
CA PRO A 223 -6.34 10.14 5.14
C PRO A 223 -6.83 11.57 5.33
N PHE A 224 -7.12 12.29 4.24
CA PHE A 224 -7.70 13.63 4.31
C PHE A 224 -9.10 13.63 4.93
N VAL A 225 -9.98 12.72 4.47
CA VAL A 225 -11.32 12.54 5.07
C VAL A 225 -11.21 12.16 6.55
N THR A 226 -10.30 11.23 6.87
CA THR A 226 -10.01 10.81 8.24
C THR A 226 -9.60 11.98 9.11
N GLY A 227 -8.71 12.85 8.62
CA GLY A 227 -8.28 14.06 9.32
C GLY A 227 -9.36 15.10 9.49
N ALA A 228 -10.16 15.35 8.45
CA ALA A 228 -11.27 16.29 8.51
C ALA A 228 -12.33 15.87 9.54
N ILE A 229 -12.61 14.56 9.65
CA ILE A 229 -13.49 14.00 10.67
C ILE A 229 -12.83 14.12 12.05
N ALA A 230 -11.58 13.68 12.18
CA ALA A 230 -10.84 13.72 13.45
C ALA A 230 -10.75 15.14 14.03
N SER A 231 -10.63 16.17 13.20
CA SER A 231 -10.61 17.57 13.63
C SER A 231 -11.92 18.04 14.24
N LYS A 232 -13.07 17.47 13.85
CA LYS A 232 -14.40 17.88 14.34
C LYS A 232 -14.89 17.04 15.52
N THR A 233 -14.66 15.73 15.48
CA THR A 233 -15.20 14.77 16.46
C THR A 233 -14.15 14.20 17.40
N GLY A 234 -12.89 14.61 17.24
CA GLY A 234 -11.75 14.13 18.01
C GLY A 234 -11.12 12.87 17.41
N ILE A 235 -9.85 12.65 17.70
CA ILE A 235 -9.03 11.57 17.14
C ILE A 235 -9.55 10.15 17.47
N ARG A 236 -10.42 10.01 18.48
CA ARG A 236 -11.05 8.72 18.84
C ARG A 236 -11.94 8.15 17.73
N THR A 237 -12.44 8.98 16.82
CA THR A 237 -13.28 8.51 15.70
C THR A 237 -12.48 7.90 14.54
N VAL A 238 -11.15 7.98 14.56
CA VAL A 238 -10.30 7.39 13.51
C VAL A 238 -10.42 5.87 13.47
N GLN A 239 -10.41 5.19 14.63
CA GLN A 239 -10.49 3.72 14.67
C GLN A 239 -11.81 3.15 14.13
N PRO A 240 -13.01 3.62 14.53
CA PRO A 240 -14.24 3.12 13.95
C PRO A 240 -14.35 3.42 12.45
N LEU A 241 -13.81 4.55 11.98
CA LEU A 241 -13.73 4.85 10.55
C LEU A 241 -12.86 3.83 9.82
N LEU A 242 -11.65 3.55 10.31
CA LEU A 242 -10.74 2.57 9.71
C LEU A 242 -11.37 1.16 9.66
N ILE A 243 -12.01 0.73 10.75
CA ILE A 243 -12.72 -0.56 10.80
C ILE A 243 -13.83 -0.60 9.74
N SER A 244 -14.59 0.49 9.57
CA SER A 244 -15.64 0.57 8.55
C SER A 244 -15.08 0.50 7.12
N LEU A 245 -13.94 1.15 6.86
CA LEU A 245 -13.25 1.08 5.56
C LEU A 245 -12.70 -0.33 5.30
N MET A 246 -12.14 -0.99 6.30
CA MET A 246 -11.65 -2.37 6.20
C MET A 246 -12.78 -3.38 5.95
N ALA A 247 -13.96 -3.16 6.51
CA ALA A 247 -15.13 -4.00 6.25
C ALA A 247 -15.57 -3.96 4.76
N MET A 248 -15.20 -2.93 4.00
CA MET A 248 -15.45 -2.88 2.55
C MET A 248 -14.52 -3.79 1.74
N PHE A 249 -13.35 -4.17 2.27
CA PHE A 249 -12.38 -5.02 1.56
C PHE A 249 -12.96 -6.39 1.17
N PRO A 250 -13.58 -7.17 2.06
CA PRO A 250 -14.14 -8.47 1.69
C PRO A 250 -15.28 -8.33 0.69
N ILE A 251 -16.07 -7.26 0.77
CA ILE A 251 -17.17 -6.98 -0.17
C ILE A 251 -16.62 -6.76 -1.57
N LEU A 252 -15.62 -5.88 -1.70
CA LEU A 252 -14.96 -5.60 -2.97
C LEU A 252 -14.22 -6.82 -3.53
N TRP A 253 -13.58 -7.59 -2.65
CA TRP A 253 -12.89 -8.82 -3.04
C TRP A 253 -13.84 -9.95 -3.48
N ALA A 254 -15.06 -9.97 -2.96
CA ALA A 254 -16.09 -10.90 -3.42
C ALA A 254 -16.54 -10.60 -4.85
N LEU A 255 -16.55 -9.31 -5.23
CA LEU A 255 -16.90 -8.83 -6.57
C LEU A 255 -15.81 -9.06 -7.62
N VAL A 256 -14.56 -9.36 -7.20
CA VAL A 256 -13.47 -9.68 -8.15
C VAL A 256 -13.77 -11.01 -8.86
N PRO A 257 -13.88 -11.01 -10.21
CA PRO A 257 -14.25 -12.21 -10.95
C PRO A 257 -13.17 -13.29 -10.91
N ASN A 258 -13.62 -14.55 -11.02
CA ASN A 258 -12.80 -15.75 -10.90
C ASN A 258 -12.09 -16.18 -12.19
N SER A 259 -12.57 -15.72 -13.34
CA SER A 259 -12.16 -16.20 -14.65
C SER A 259 -11.68 -15.03 -15.50
N PRO A 260 -10.69 -15.23 -16.39
CA PRO A 260 -10.28 -14.20 -17.32
C PRO A 260 -11.50 -13.73 -18.10
N GLN A 261 -11.76 -12.42 -18.07
CA GLN A 261 -12.87 -11.84 -18.82
C GLN A 261 -12.54 -12.03 -20.31
N ARG A 262 -13.34 -12.84 -21.02
CA ARG A 262 -13.32 -12.84 -22.48
C ARG A 262 -13.79 -11.46 -22.94
N ILE A 263 -12.92 -10.81 -23.71
CA ILE A 263 -13.28 -9.60 -24.43
C ILE A 263 -13.93 -10.09 -25.72
N ASP A 264 -15.25 -10.26 -25.69
CA ASP A 264 -16.06 -10.45 -26.90
C ASP A 264 -16.49 -9.08 -27.44
#